data_AF-F7S1J4-F1
#
_entry.id   AF-F7S1J4-F1
#
_cell.length_a   1.000
_cell.length_b   1.000
_cell.length_c   1.000
_cell.angle_alpha   90.00
_cell.angle_beta   90.00
_cell.angle_gamma   90.00
#
_symmetry.space_group_name_H-M   'P 1'
#
loop_
_entity.id
_entity.type
_entity.pdbx_description
1 polymer ?
#
loop_
_entity_poly.entity_id
_entity_poly.type
_entity_poly.pdbx_seq_one_letter_code
_entity_poly.pdbx_strand_id
1 'polypeptide(L)' 'LRGIDALGAGDAKLLASGAAWLPPAALPWAVVIAGLAGLAGFAAWAVLRAEAGGAPLARQKLPFGPALAFGLLVVRLAA' A
#
# COMPACT_ATOMS: atom_id res chain seq x y z
N LEU A 1 0.60 14.32 -11.68
CA LEU A 1 -0.85 14.15 -11.90
C LEU A 1 -1.59 14.89 -10.78
N ARG A 2 -2.12 16.09 -11.02
CA ARG A 2 -2.99 16.81 -10.07
C ARG A 2 -4.44 16.53 -10.47
N GLY A 3 -5.32 16.31 -9.49
CA GLY A 3 -6.75 16.03 -9.73
C GLY A 3 -7.10 14.56 -9.98
N ILE A 4 -6.16 13.64 -9.78
CA ILE A 4 -6.44 12.19 -9.76
C ILE A 4 -6.40 11.75 -8.31
N ASP A 5 -7.52 11.23 -7.80
CA ASP A 5 -7.57 10.52 -6.52
C ASP A 5 -6.72 9.25 -6.64
N ALA A 6 -5.45 9.39 -6.26
CA ALA A 6 -4.48 8.30 -6.30
C ALA A 6 -4.71 7.28 -5.18
N LEU A 7 -5.46 7.66 -4.14
CA LEU A 7 -5.79 6.82 -3.01
C LEU A 7 -7.25 6.36 -3.12
N GLY A 8 -7.49 5.05 -3.08
CA GLY A 8 -8.85 4.52 -3.10
C GLY A 8 -9.63 4.96 -1.87
N ALA A 9 -10.94 5.20 -2.01
CA ALA A 9 -11.79 5.60 -0.88
C ALA A 9 -11.76 4.58 0.28
N GLY A 10 -11.49 3.30 -0.01
CA GLY A 10 -11.26 2.27 1.00
C GLY A 10 -9.95 2.48 1.78
N ASP A 11 -8.85 2.74 1.08
CA ASP A 11 -7.54 2.99 1.68
C ASP A 11 -7.56 4.27 2.54
N ALA A 12 -8.29 5.30 2.10
CA ALA A 12 -8.51 6.52 2.87
C ALA A 12 -9.22 6.26 4.21
N LYS A 13 -10.26 5.40 4.22
CA LYS A 13 -10.95 4.99 5.46
C LYS A 13 -10.02 4.21 6.38
N LEU A 14 -9.22 3.32 5.82
CA LEU A 14 -8.29 2.50 6.58
C LEU A 14 -7.19 3.36 7.22
N LEU A 15 -6.62 4.31 6.46
CA LEU A 15 -5.67 5.29 6.99
C LEU A 15 -6.31 6.17 8.07
N ALA A 16 -7.56 6.62 7.90
CA ALA A 16 -8.28 7.40 8.91
C ALA A 16 -8.49 6.61 10.21
N SER A 17 -8.83 5.31 10.12
CA SER A 17 -8.89 4.46 11.31
C SER A 17 -7.53 4.25 11.97
N GLY A 18 -6.45 4.09 11.18
CA GLY A 18 -5.09 4.03 11.70
C GLY A 18 -4.66 5.32 12.41
N ALA A 19 -5.07 6.48 11.87
CA ALA A 19 -4.81 7.78 12.48
C ALA A 19 -5.49 7.97 13.84
N ALA A 20 -6.57 7.24 14.12
CA ALA A 20 -7.21 7.26 15.44
C ALA A 20 -6.40 6.49 16.49
N TRP A 21 -5.53 5.56 16.07
CA TRP A 21 -4.82 4.62 16.97
C TRP A 21 -3.31 4.87 17.04
N LEU A 22 -2.76 5.67 16.12
CA LEU A 22 -1.34 6.03 16.09
C LEU A 22 -1.14 7.53 16.30
N PRO A 23 -0.02 7.94 16.91
CA PRO A 23 0.33 9.35 16.98
C PRO A 23 0.48 9.94 15.57
N PRO A 24 0.09 11.21 15.33
CA PRO A 24 0.12 11.81 13.99
C PRO A 24 1.48 11.76 13.30
N ALA A 25 2.57 11.81 14.07
CA ALA A 25 3.94 11.72 13.56
C ALA A 25 4.30 10.33 12.98
N ALA A 26 3.56 9.28 13.33
CA ALA A 26 3.78 7.92 12.88
C ALA A 26 3.05 7.58 11.56
N LEU A 27 2.03 8.37 11.19
CA LEU A 27 1.24 8.17 9.96
C LEU A 27 2.07 8.26 8.66
N PRO A 28 2.98 9.24 8.48
CA PRO A 28 3.81 9.28 7.27
C PRO A 28 4.66 8.01 7.10
N TRP A 29 5.19 7.48 8.20
CA TRP A 29 5.98 6.25 8.19
C TRP A 29 5.15 5.04 7.77
N ALA A 30 3.90 4.94 8.23
CA ALA A 30 3.00 3.85 7.84
C ALA A 30 2.73 3.86 6.34
N VAL A 31 2.54 5.05 5.74
CA VAL A 31 2.32 5.21 4.30
C VAL A 31 3.58 4.86 3.50
N VAL A 32 4.77 5.26 3.97
CA VAL A 32 6.04 4.92 3.30
C VAL A 32 6.28 3.40 3.33
N ILE A 33 6.11 2.77 4.48
CA ILE A 33 6.27 1.32 4.63
C ILE A 33 5.25 0.58 3.75
N ALA A 34 3.99 1.05 3.71
CA ALA A 34 2.97 0.51 2.84
C ALA A 34 3.33 0.64 1.35
N GLY A 35 3.86 1.79 0.92
CA GLY A 35 4.33 1.99 -0.45
C GLY A 35 5.45 1.03 -0.84
N LEU A 36 6.46 0.88 0.03
CA LEU A 36 7.58 -0.02 -0.21
C LEU A 36 7.14 -1.49 -0.21
N ALA A 37 6.31 -1.91 0.74
CA ALA A 37 5.80 -3.27 0.81
C ALA A 37 4.88 -3.60 -0.38
N GLY A 38 4.04 -2.66 -0.79
CA GLY A 38 3.16 -2.82 -1.95
C GLY A 38 3.94 -2.92 -3.25
N LEU A 39 4.96 -2.08 -3.43
CA LEU A 39 5.83 -2.14 -4.61
C LEU A 39 6.64 -3.45 -4.64
N ALA A 40 7.24 -3.85 -3.53
CA ALA A 40 8.00 -5.09 -3.43
C ALA A 40 7.12 -6.33 -3.67
N GLY A 41 5.93 -6.38 -3.05
CA GLY A 41 4.97 -7.45 -3.25
C GLY A 41 4.45 -7.53 -4.69
N PHE A 42 4.17 -6.38 -5.30
CA PHE A 42 3.77 -6.33 -6.71
C PHE A 42 4.90 -6.75 -7.64
N ALA A 43 6.14 -6.31 -7.39
CA ALA A 43 7.30 -6.72 -8.18
C ALA A 43 7.52 -8.25 -8.09
N ALA A 44 7.47 -8.82 -6.88
CA ALA A 44 7.58 -10.25 -6.68
C ALA A 44 6.45 -11.02 -7.41
N TRP A 45 5.21 -10.56 -7.30
CA TRP A 45 4.08 -11.18 -7.98
C TRP A 45 4.17 -11.06 -9.50
N ALA A 46 4.62 -9.91 -10.01
CA ALA A 46 4.81 -9.67 -11.43
C ALA A 46 5.89 -10.60 -12.01
N VAL A 47 7.01 -10.82 -11.30
CA VAL A 47 8.04 -11.79 -11.69
C VAL A 47 7.46 -13.21 -11.75
N LEU A 48 6.74 -13.63 -10.71
CA LEU A 48 6.11 -14.96 -10.66
C LEU A 48 5.07 -15.17 -11.78
N ARG A 49 4.37 -14.12 -12.21
CA ARG A 49 3.36 -14.19 -13.29
C ARG A 49 3.91 -13.97 -14.69
N ALA A 50 5.07 -13.33 -14.82
CA ALA A 50 5.75 -13.19 -16.10
C ALA A 50 6.11 -14.55 -16.68
N GLU A 51 6.52 -15.51 -15.83
CA GLU A 51 6.81 -16.88 -16.23
C GLU A 51 5.57 -17.67 -16.69
N ALA A 52 4.37 -17.22 -16.31
CA ALA A 52 3.10 -17.86 -16.66
C ALA A 52 2.39 -17.22 -17.88
N GLY A 53 3.05 -16.31 -18.61
CA GLY A 53 2.46 -15.64 -19.78
C GLY A 53 1.39 -14.59 -19.44
N GLY A 54 1.46 -13.98 -18.25
CA GLY A 54 0.49 -13.00 -17.77
C GLY A 54 0.41 -11.70 -18.59
N ALA A 55 -0.73 -11.00 -18.47
CA ALA A 55 -0.97 -9.71 -19.12
C ALA A 55 0.09 -8.66 -18.76
N PRO A 56 0.40 -7.69 -19.66
CA PRO A 56 1.44 -6.69 -19.44
C PRO A 56 1.21 -5.86 -18.16
N LEU A 57 2.28 -5.63 -17.39
CA LEU A 57 2.27 -4.91 -16.11
C LEU A 57 1.51 -3.58 -16.17
N ALA A 58 1.59 -2.88 -17.30
CA ALA A 58 0.97 -1.56 -17.50
C ALA A 58 -0.57 -1.55 -17.33
N ARG A 59 -1.25 -2.71 -17.43
CA ARG A 59 -2.70 -2.83 -17.23
C ARG A 59 -3.11 -3.37 -15.87
N GLN A 60 -2.16 -3.82 -15.06
CA GLN A 60 -2.46 -4.44 -13.77
C GLN A 60 -2.67 -3.37 -12.70
N LYS A 61 -3.82 -3.42 -12.03
CA LYS A 61 -4.10 -2.56 -10.87
C LYS A 61 -3.41 -3.13 -9.64
N LEU A 62 -2.63 -2.31 -8.95
CA LEU A 62 -1.90 -2.69 -7.74
C LEU A 62 -2.83 -2.55 -6.52
N PRO A 63 -3.16 -3.62 -5.79
CA PRO A 63 -4.00 -3.53 -4.59
C PRO A 63 -3.19 -2.92 -3.44
N PHE A 64 -3.48 -1.65 -3.10
CA PHE A 64 -2.74 -0.92 -2.06
C PHE A 64 -3.19 -1.25 -0.63
N GLY A 65 -4.48 -1.59 -0.43
CA GLY A 65 -5.06 -1.86 0.89
C GLY A 65 -4.30 -2.87 1.77
N PRO A 66 -3.89 -4.06 1.26
CA PRO A 66 -3.13 -5.02 2.07
C PRO A 66 -1.76 -4.48 2.51
N ALA A 67 -1.08 -3.73 1.64
CA ALA A 67 0.19 -3.12 1.96
C ALA A 67 0.02 -1.98 2.98
N LEU A 68 -1.07 -1.21 2.88
CA LEU A 68 -1.44 -0.18 3.86
C LEU A 68 -1.72 -0.78 5.25
N ALA A 69 -2.48 -1.87 5.32
CA ALA A 69 -2.72 -2.58 6.56
C ALA A 69 -1.42 -3.09 7.19
N PHE A 70 -0.51 -3.64 6.37
CA PHE A 70 0.82 -4.07 6.83
C PHE A 70 1.64 -2.91 7.37
N GLY A 71 1.70 -1.77 6.66
CA GLY A 71 2.42 -0.57 7.11
C GLY A 71 1.90 -0.04 8.45
N LEU A 72 0.58 0.03 8.62
CA LEU A 72 -0.04 0.44 9.88
C LEU A 72 0.29 -0.53 11.03
N LEU A 73 0.26 -1.84 10.77
CA LEU A 73 0.60 -2.85 11.77
C LEU A 73 2.07 -2.76 12.20
N VAL A 74 3.00 -2.64 11.24
CA VAL A 74 4.44 -2.52 11.52
C VAL A 74 4.71 -1.29 12.38
N VAL A 75 4.16 -0.14 12.00
CA VAL A 75 4.36 1.09 12.77
C VAL A 75 3.71 0.98 14.14
N ARG A 76 2.54 0.33 14.26
CA ARG A 76 1.88 0.12 15.55
C ARG A 76 2.70 -0.75 16.50
N LEU A 77 3.44 -1.73 15.98
CA LEU A 77 4.33 -2.58 16.78
C LEU A 77 5.65 -1.87 17.14
N ALA A 78 6.04 -0.85 16.39
CA ALA A 78 7.25 -0.07 16.61
C ALA A 78 7.03 1.20 17.48
N ALA A 79 5.78 1.55 17.78
CA ALA A 79 5.37 2.70 18.58
C ALA A 79 4.85 2.28 19.96
#